data_AF-A0A1D6IJ16-F1
#
_entry.id   AF-A0A1D6IJ16-F1
#
_cell.length_a   1.000
_cell.length_b   1.000
_cell.length_c   1.000
_cell.angle_alpha   90.00
_cell.angle_beta   90.00
_cell.angle_gamma   90.00
#
_symmetry.space_group_name_H-M   'P 1'
#
loop_
_entity.id
_entity.type
_entity.pdbx_description
1 polymer ?
#
loop_
_entity_poly.entity_id
_entity_poly.type
_entity_poly.pdbx_seq_one_letter_code
_entity_poly.pdbx_strand_id
1 'polypeptide(L)'
;MPIASRAHVEVPILNGHVYSINDNATVEDAATDYEFMIRQLVKVRTIGVSERNDCPKFDLILLTMGSDGHVASLFPNHPAMELKDDWVTYITDSPQPPPERITFTLPVINSASNIAIVSTGDDKAKAVHIAVSDMAEGLDAPTSLPARMVQPTDGKLVWFLDKAAASFLDSKNDDDDACYDRHE
;
A
#
# COMPACT_ATOMS: atom_id res chain seq x y z
N MET A 1 -32.32 -20.03 -24.72
CA MET A 1 -31.60 -19.05 -25.54
C MET A 1 -30.14 -19.08 -25.12
N PRO A 2 -29.16 -19.24 -26.03
CA PRO A 2 -27.75 -19.20 -25.66
C PRO A 2 -27.33 -17.75 -25.44
N ILE A 3 -26.66 -17.49 -24.32
CA ILE A 3 -26.05 -16.21 -23.99
C ILE A 3 -24.82 -16.08 -24.90
N ALA A 4 -24.84 -15.13 -25.83
CA ALA A 4 -23.68 -14.84 -26.67
C ALA A 4 -22.50 -14.44 -25.77
N SER A 5 -21.34 -15.08 -25.94
CA SER A 5 -20.12 -14.67 -25.24
C SER A 5 -19.76 -13.26 -25.71
N ARG A 6 -19.64 -12.33 -24.76
CA ARG A 6 -19.13 -10.98 -25.04
C ARG A 6 -17.68 -11.15 -25.47
N ALA A 7 -17.34 -10.69 -26.68
CA ALA A 7 -15.95 -10.63 -27.10
C ALA A 7 -15.17 -9.77 -26.10
N HIS A 8 -14.12 -10.34 -25.51
CA HIS A 8 -13.18 -9.59 -24.68
C HIS A 8 -12.48 -8.56 -25.58
N VAL A 9 -12.67 -7.27 -25.29
CA VAL A 9 -11.90 -6.20 -25.92
C VAL A 9 -10.60 -6.08 -25.14
N GLU A 10 -9.50 -6.53 -25.74
CA GLU A 10 -8.17 -6.29 -25.20
C GLU A 10 -7.79 -4.83 -25.49
N VAL A 11 -7.67 -4.02 -24.45
CA VAL A 11 -7.10 -2.67 -24.56
C VAL A 11 -5.58 -2.81 -24.40
N PRO A 12 -4.77 -2.50 -25.42
CA PRO A 12 -3.33 -2.71 -25.35
C PRO A 12 -2.67 -1.72 -24.37
N ILE A 13 -1.77 -2.23 -23.54
CA ILE A 13 -0.86 -1.39 -22.75
C ILE A 13 0.29 -0.99 -23.65
N LEU A 14 0.40 0.31 -23.97
CA LEU A 14 1.51 0.83 -24.76
C LEU A 14 2.78 0.83 -23.90
N ASN A 15 3.91 0.40 -24.48
CA ASN A 15 5.21 0.40 -23.77
C ASN A 15 5.57 1.79 -23.22
N GLY A 16 5.18 2.87 -23.90
CA GLY A 16 5.40 4.24 -23.44
C GLY A 16 4.60 4.65 -22.19
N HIS A 17 3.68 3.82 -21.72
CA HIS A 17 2.92 4.00 -20.47
C HIS A 17 3.43 3.10 -19.33
N VAL A 18 4.50 2.34 -19.57
CA VAL A 18 5.14 1.47 -18.57
C VAL A 18 6.46 2.12 -18.17
N TYR A 19 6.54 2.49 -16.90
CA TYR A 19 7.67 3.22 -16.33
C TYR A 19 8.34 2.32 -15.29
N SER A 20 9.33 1.53 -15.70
CA SER A 20 10.07 0.63 -14.82
C SER A 20 11.26 1.31 -14.17
N ILE A 21 11.58 0.88 -12.95
CA ILE A 21 12.85 1.24 -12.28
C ILE A 21 14.01 0.64 -13.08
N ASN A 22 15.10 1.39 -13.21
CA ASN A 22 16.31 0.94 -13.92
C ASN A 22 17.11 -0.03 -13.05
N ASP A 23 17.05 -1.33 -13.36
CA ASP A 23 17.74 -2.40 -12.65
C ASP A 23 19.21 -2.61 -13.08
N ASN A 24 19.70 -1.81 -14.05
CA ASN A 24 21.08 -1.86 -14.54
C ASN A 24 21.98 -0.77 -13.95
N ALA A 25 21.43 0.11 -13.11
CA ALA A 25 22.16 1.18 -12.44
C ALA A 25 22.39 0.85 -10.95
N THR A 26 23.20 1.67 -10.27
CA THR A 26 23.28 1.60 -8.81
C THR A 26 21.92 1.94 -8.20
N VAL A 27 21.63 1.45 -7.00
CA VAL A 27 20.33 1.69 -6.35
C VAL A 27 20.07 3.19 -6.10
N GLU A 28 21.12 3.98 -5.86
CA GLU A 28 21.05 5.43 -5.69
C GLU A 28 20.74 6.16 -7.00
N ASP A 29 21.46 5.81 -8.07
CA ASP A 29 21.21 6.38 -9.40
C ASP A 29 19.81 6.01 -9.88
N ALA A 30 19.40 4.75 -9.69
CA ALA A 30 18.09 4.28 -10.11
C ALA A 30 16.94 4.93 -9.30
N ALA A 31 17.12 5.20 -8.01
CA ALA A 31 16.15 5.98 -7.23
C ALA A 31 16.05 7.42 -7.74
N THR A 32 17.19 8.06 -8.01
CA THR A 32 17.28 9.42 -8.54
C THR A 32 16.61 9.55 -9.91
N ASP A 33 16.94 8.63 -10.83
CA ASP A 33 16.37 8.55 -12.16
C ASP A 33 14.85 8.33 -12.10
N TYR A 34 14.40 7.43 -11.23
CA TYR A 34 12.99 7.14 -11.07
C TYR A 34 12.23 8.33 -10.49
N GLU A 35 12.76 9.01 -9.47
CA GLU A 35 12.16 10.25 -8.97
C GLU A 35 12.07 11.32 -10.06
N PHE A 36 13.16 11.54 -10.80
CA PHE A 36 13.19 12.52 -11.89
C PHE A 36 12.10 12.22 -12.93
N MET A 37 11.94 10.96 -13.31
CA MET A 37 10.91 10.52 -14.24
C MET A 37 9.49 10.78 -13.68
N ILE A 38 9.21 10.44 -12.42
CA ILE A 38 7.90 10.73 -11.79
C ILE A 38 7.62 12.24 -11.78
N ARG A 39 8.63 13.08 -11.50
CA ARG A 39 8.53 14.54 -11.60
C ARG A 39 8.20 15.01 -13.01
N GLN A 40 8.78 14.39 -14.05
CA GLN A 40 8.41 14.71 -15.43
C GLN A 40 6.95 14.32 -15.73
N LEU A 41 6.49 13.15 -15.26
CA LEU A 41 5.12 12.70 -15.46
C LEU A 41 4.10 13.61 -14.77
N VAL A 42 4.42 14.14 -13.59
CA VAL A 42 3.65 15.19 -12.93
C VAL A 42 3.65 16.47 -13.77
N LYS A 43 4.82 16.92 -14.24
CA LYS A 43 4.96 18.16 -15.03
C LYS A 43 4.14 18.13 -16.32
N VAL A 44 4.13 16.99 -17.02
CA VAL A 44 3.32 16.81 -18.25
C VAL A 44 1.88 16.36 -17.96
N ARG A 45 1.47 16.36 -16.69
CA ARG A 45 0.10 16.05 -16.21
C ARG A 45 -0.38 14.64 -16.55
N THR A 46 0.55 13.69 -16.68
CA THR A 46 0.23 12.26 -16.74
C THR A 46 -0.11 11.72 -15.35
N ILE A 47 0.59 12.18 -14.31
CA ILE A 47 0.26 11.90 -12.91
C ILE A 47 -0.28 13.19 -12.28
N GLY A 48 -1.34 13.07 -11.48
CA GLY A 48 -1.92 14.20 -10.74
C GLY A 48 -1.02 14.66 -9.60
N VAL A 49 -1.39 15.76 -8.95
CA VAL A 49 -0.71 16.25 -7.74
C VAL A 49 -1.71 16.31 -6.61
N SER A 50 -1.29 15.89 -5.43
CA SER A 50 -2.06 16.03 -4.19
C SER A 50 -2.07 17.49 -3.75
N GLU A 51 -3.26 18.05 -3.52
CA GLU A 51 -3.43 19.44 -3.09
C GLU A 51 -2.93 19.71 -1.66
N ARG A 52 -2.65 18.66 -0.88
CA ARG A 52 -2.24 18.80 0.53
C ARG A 52 -0.74 18.85 0.77
N ASN A 53 0.03 18.16 -0.05
CA ASN A 53 1.46 17.93 0.19
C ASN A 53 2.29 17.91 -1.10
N ASP A 54 1.72 18.34 -2.23
CA ASP A 54 2.37 18.44 -3.55
C ASP A 54 3.01 17.13 -4.06
N CYS A 55 2.69 15.99 -3.45
CA CYS A 55 3.16 14.68 -3.87
C CYS A 55 2.40 14.20 -5.13
N PRO A 56 3.00 13.31 -5.95
CA PRO A 56 2.31 12.65 -7.04
C PRO A 56 1.09 11.89 -6.53
N LYS A 57 -0.07 12.17 -7.12
CA LYS A 57 -1.35 11.52 -6.80
C LYS A 57 -1.64 10.44 -7.83
N PHE A 58 -1.34 9.20 -7.46
CA PHE A 58 -1.68 8.02 -8.24
C PHE A 58 -3.16 7.64 -8.05
N ASP A 59 -3.81 7.12 -9.08
CA ASP A 59 -5.18 6.63 -8.97
C ASP A 59 -5.29 5.39 -8.10
N LEU A 60 -4.30 4.50 -8.19
CA LEU A 60 -4.19 3.27 -7.42
C LEU A 60 -2.72 2.96 -7.11
N ILE A 61 -2.42 2.66 -5.85
CA ILE A 61 -1.19 1.96 -5.45
C ILE A 61 -1.57 0.58 -4.93
N LEU A 62 -1.00 -0.45 -5.53
CA LEU A 62 -1.14 -1.83 -5.08
C LEU A 62 0.05 -2.19 -4.20
N LEU A 63 -0.22 -2.65 -2.98
CA LEU A 63 0.80 -3.04 -2.00
C LEU A 63 0.57 -4.49 -1.56
N THR A 64 1.68 -5.14 -1.22
CA THR A 64 1.68 -6.36 -0.42
C THR A 64 2.23 -6.04 0.97
N MET A 65 1.90 -6.89 1.94
CA MET A 65 2.39 -6.74 3.31
C MET A 65 3.22 -7.95 3.75
N GLY A 66 4.38 -7.70 4.33
CA GLY A 66 5.21 -8.70 4.99
C GLY A 66 4.62 -9.22 6.32
N SER A 67 5.17 -10.31 6.84
CA SER A 67 4.77 -10.88 8.15
C SER A 67 5.23 -10.01 9.33
N ASP A 68 6.17 -9.10 9.08
CA ASP A 68 6.66 -8.04 9.96
C ASP A 68 5.88 -6.71 9.78
N GLY A 69 4.89 -6.67 8.87
CA GLY A 69 4.11 -5.47 8.59
C GLY A 69 4.78 -4.46 7.65
N HIS A 70 5.90 -4.83 7.00
CA HIS A 70 6.49 -3.97 5.97
C HIS A 70 5.56 -3.85 4.75
N VAL A 71 5.60 -2.69 4.09
CA VAL A 71 4.95 -2.45 2.79
C VAL A 71 5.94 -1.79 1.85
N ALA A 72 5.82 -2.07 0.55
CA ALA A 72 6.84 -1.69 -0.43
C ALA A 72 8.24 -2.11 0.08
N SER A 73 9.20 -1.18 0.20
CA SER A 73 10.48 -1.43 0.87
C SER A 73 10.64 -0.61 2.16
N LEU A 74 9.53 -0.32 2.83
CA LEU A 74 9.50 0.38 4.11
C LEU A 74 9.38 -0.65 5.21
N PHE A 75 10.44 -0.82 6.01
CA PHE A 75 10.54 -1.84 7.06
C PHE A 75 10.40 -1.23 8.46
N PRO A 76 9.88 -1.98 9.45
CA PRO A 76 9.78 -1.52 10.83
C PRO A 76 11.14 -1.03 11.36
N ASN A 77 11.14 0.10 12.07
CA ASN A 77 12.31 0.83 12.59
C ASN A 77 13.34 1.31 11.54
N HIS A 78 13.09 1.16 10.25
CA HIS A 78 14.02 1.62 9.22
C HIS A 78 13.90 3.15 9.01
N PRO A 79 15.01 3.90 8.90
CA PRO A 79 14.98 5.37 8.74
C PRO A 79 14.14 5.86 7.55
N ALA A 80 14.03 5.06 6.48
CA ALA A 80 13.22 5.38 5.31
C ALA A 80 11.73 5.64 5.61
N MET A 81 11.19 5.15 6.74
CA MET A 81 9.81 5.44 7.15
C MET A 81 9.60 6.91 7.57
N GLU A 82 10.68 7.58 7.99
CA GLU A 82 10.62 8.94 8.53
C GLU A 82 10.77 10.01 7.44
N LEU A 83 11.13 9.63 6.22
CA LEU A 83 11.29 10.57 5.10
C LEU A 83 9.95 11.25 4.76
N LYS A 84 9.98 12.58 4.70
CA LYS A 84 8.79 13.43 4.43
C LYS A 84 8.86 14.18 3.11
N ASP A 85 10.06 14.49 2.62
CA ASP A 85 10.27 15.41 1.50
C ASP A 85 10.57 14.69 0.17
N ASP A 86 11.25 13.55 0.23
CA ASP A 86 11.59 12.75 -0.95
C ASP A 86 10.37 11.98 -1.46
N TRP A 87 10.24 11.85 -2.79
CA TRP A 87 9.15 11.07 -3.39
C TRP A 87 9.54 9.59 -3.51
N VAL A 88 10.79 9.36 -3.91
CA VAL A 88 11.39 8.04 -4.07
C VAL A 88 12.65 8.01 -3.23
N THR A 89 12.91 6.88 -2.60
CA THR A 89 14.16 6.65 -1.88
C THR A 89 14.68 5.25 -2.18
N TYR A 90 15.88 4.96 -1.68
CA TYR A 90 16.47 3.64 -1.72
C TYR A 90 16.90 3.21 -0.32
N ILE A 91 17.03 1.89 -0.16
CA ILE A 91 17.64 1.26 1.01
C ILE A 91 18.71 0.28 0.52
N THR A 92 19.75 0.04 1.31
CA THR A 92 20.86 -0.87 0.98
C THR A 92 21.01 -2.01 1.99
N ASP A 93 20.17 -2.03 3.00
CA ASP A 93 20.24 -2.86 4.19
C ASP A 93 18.87 -3.48 4.53
N SER A 94 18.08 -3.82 3.50
CA SER A 94 16.81 -4.52 3.71
C SER A 94 17.03 -5.78 4.56
N PRO A 95 16.21 -6.00 5.62
CA PRO A 95 16.31 -7.21 6.43
C PRO A 95 15.89 -8.48 5.67
N GLN A 96 15.32 -8.33 4.47
CA GLN A 96 14.90 -9.42 3.60
C GLN A 96 15.60 -9.30 2.23
N PRO A 97 16.17 -10.38 1.68
CA PRO A 97 16.87 -10.31 0.39
C PRO A 97 15.92 -9.93 -0.76
N PRO A 98 16.40 -9.19 -1.78
CA PRO A 98 17.71 -8.54 -1.86
C PRO A 98 17.83 -7.32 -0.92
N PRO A 99 19.05 -6.98 -0.47
CA PRO A 99 19.29 -5.89 0.48
C PRO A 99 19.01 -4.51 -0.13
N GLU A 100 19.34 -4.33 -1.42
CA GLU A 100 19.14 -3.09 -2.15
C GLU A 100 17.73 -3.03 -2.75
N ARG A 101 17.00 -1.97 -2.44
CA ARG A 101 15.64 -1.75 -2.95
C ARG A 101 15.36 -0.28 -3.17
N ILE A 102 14.46 0.00 -4.12
CA ILE A 102 13.91 1.33 -4.38
C ILE A 102 12.45 1.32 -3.95
N THR A 103 11.98 2.42 -3.37
CA THR A 103 10.61 2.52 -2.85
C THR A 103 10.07 3.93 -2.93
N PHE A 104 8.76 4.03 -3.11
CA PHE A 104 8.06 5.27 -2.76
C PHE A 104 8.08 5.46 -1.25
N THR A 105 8.12 6.72 -0.83
CA THR A 105 8.01 7.11 0.57
C THR A 105 6.54 7.11 1.04
N LEU A 106 6.31 7.12 2.35
CA LEU A 106 4.96 7.18 2.91
C LEU A 106 4.13 8.39 2.43
N PRO A 107 4.68 9.62 2.32
CA PRO A 107 3.95 10.75 1.76
C PRO A 107 3.39 10.47 0.36
N VAL A 108 4.16 9.85 -0.52
CA VAL A 108 3.70 9.48 -1.87
C VAL A 108 2.63 8.40 -1.80
N ILE A 109 2.87 7.33 -1.02
CA ILE A 109 1.90 6.24 -0.86
C ILE A 109 0.55 6.78 -0.37
N ASN A 110 0.57 7.61 0.68
CA ASN A 110 -0.62 8.19 1.29
C ASN A 110 -1.28 9.31 0.48
N SER A 111 -0.67 9.73 -0.64
CA SER A 111 -1.27 10.71 -1.56
C SER A 111 -2.15 10.07 -2.63
N ALA A 112 -2.13 8.74 -2.76
CA ALA A 112 -2.92 8.03 -3.76
C ALA A 112 -4.44 8.12 -3.50
N SER A 113 -5.22 8.16 -4.59
CA SER A 113 -6.69 8.14 -4.53
C SER A 113 -7.22 6.83 -3.95
N ASN A 114 -6.57 5.72 -4.28
CA ASN A 114 -6.90 4.39 -3.76
C ASN A 114 -5.61 3.64 -3.43
N ILE A 115 -5.63 2.90 -2.33
CA ILE A 115 -4.58 1.97 -1.93
C ILE A 115 -5.23 0.62 -1.68
N ALA A 116 -4.71 -0.41 -2.34
CA ALA A 116 -5.12 -1.78 -2.13
C ALA A 116 -3.96 -2.53 -1.47
N ILE A 117 -4.14 -3.01 -0.24
CA ILE A 117 -3.19 -3.91 0.41
C ILE A 117 -3.70 -5.34 0.25
N VAL A 118 -2.93 -6.19 -0.43
CA VAL A 118 -3.24 -7.62 -0.60
C VAL A 118 -2.32 -8.43 0.29
N SER A 119 -2.90 -9.26 1.17
CA SER A 119 -2.14 -10.10 2.10
C SER A 119 -2.82 -11.45 2.29
N THR A 120 -2.07 -12.52 2.10
CA THR A 120 -2.58 -13.90 2.14
C THR A 120 -1.63 -14.79 2.94
N GLY A 121 -2.17 -15.75 3.67
CA GLY A 121 -1.38 -16.67 4.50
C GLY A 121 -1.49 -16.37 6.01
N ASP A 122 -1.39 -17.43 6.81
CA ASP A 122 -1.49 -17.38 8.26
C ASP A 122 -0.31 -16.65 8.92
N ASP A 123 0.86 -16.69 8.29
CA ASP A 123 2.06 -15.96 8.70
C ASP A 123 1.85 -14.43 8.72
N LYS A 124 0.82 -13.92 8.04
CA LYS A 124 0.44 -12.51 8.01
C LYS A 124 -0.57 -12.11 9.09
N ALA A 125 -1.28 -13.07 9.69
CA ALA A 125 -2.47 -12.79 10.48
C ALA A 125 -2.23 -11.82 11.66
N LYS A 126 -1.13 -11.99 12.38
CA LYS A 126 -0.75 -11.10 13.49
C LYS A 126 -0.44 -9.69 13.01
N ALA A 127 0.35 -9.56 11.94
CA ALA A 127 0.70 -8.25 11.39
C ALA A 127 -0.53 -7.52 10.84
N VAL A 128 -1.44 -8.26 10.18
CA VAL A 128 -2.72 -7.72 9.69
C VAL A 128 -3.52 -7.19 10.87
N HIS A 129 -3.72 -8.00 11.91
CA HIS A 129 -4.46 -7.59 13.10
C HIS A 129 -3.87 -6.30 13.73
N ILE A 130 -2.55 -6.23 13.91
CA ILE A 130 -1.89 -5.03 14.46
C ILE A 130 -2.07 -3.80 13.54
N ALA A 131 -1.97 -4.00 12.22
CA ALA A 131 -2.05 -2.92 11.24
C ALA A 131 -3.45 -2.30 11.15
N VAL A 132 -4.51 -3.09 11.32
CA VAL A 132 -5.90 -2.62 11.21
C VAL A 132 -6.57 -2.29 12.55
N SER A 133 -5.95 -2.65 13.68
CA SER A 133 -6.56 -2.42 15.01
C SER A 133 -6.44 -0.97 15.46
N ASP A 134 -7.57 -0.38 15.89
CA ASP A 134 -7.65 0.97 16.47
C ASP A 134 -6.94 1.11 17.83
N MET A 135 -6.54 -0.01 18.45
CA MET A 135 -5.85 -0.05 19.74
C MET A 135 -4.42 0.52 19.60
N ALA A 136 -4.31 1.85 19.57
CA ALA A 136 -3.22 2.52 20.24
C ALA A 136 -3.68 2.69 21.69
N GLU A 137 -3.00 2.08 22.66
CA GLU A 137 -2.80 2.56 24.04
C GLU A 137 -2.13 1.46 24.88
N GLY A 138 -0.88 1.70 25.28
CA GLY A 138 -0.07 0.85 26.14
C GLY A 138 1.41 1.24 26.04
N LEU A 139 2.17 1.18 27.14
CA LEU A 139 3.63 1.44 27.15
C LEU A 139 4.42 0.44 26.27
N ASP A 140 3.76 -0.62 25.79
CA ASP A 140 4.27 -1.67 24.89
C ASP A 140 3.62 -1.60 23.49
N ALA A 141 3.15 -0.42 23.06
CA ALA A 141 2.60 -0.25 21.71
C ALA A 141 3.63 -0.73 20.67
N PRO A 142 3.24 -1.63 19.74
CA PRO A 142 4.20 -2.24 18.84
C PRO A 142 4.88 -1.15 18.00
N THR A 143 6.19 -1.35 17.82
CA THR A 143 7.03 -0.83 16.74
C THR A 143 6.23 -0.19 15.60
N SER A 144 6.55 1.03 15.15
CA SER A 144 5.85 1.65 14.03
C SER A 144 5.78 0.69 12.83
N LEU A 145 4.60 0.09 12.60
CA LEU A 145 4.38 -0.83 11.49
C LEU A 145 4.14 0.00 10.23
N PRO A 146 4.96 -0.15 9.18
CA PRO A 146 4.77 0.53 7.90
C PRO A 146 3.34 0.41 7.36
N ALA A 147 2.75 -0.79 7.42
CA ALA A 147 1.38 -1.03 6.98
C ALA A 147 0.32 -0.20 7.73
N ARG A 148 0.53 0.07 9.03
CA ARG A 148 -0.36 0.93 9.84
C ARG A 148 -0.19 2.41 9.50
N MET A 149 0.98 2.79 9.00
CA MET A 149 1.28 4.16 8.56
C MET A 149 0.73 4.46 7.16
N VAL A 150 0.24 3.45 6.45
CA VAL A 150 -0.54 3.63 5.23
C VAL A 150 -1.92 4.15 5.61
N GLN A 151 -2.09 5.46 5.57
CA GLN A 151 -3.31 6.18 5.90
C GLN A 151 -3.51 7.27 4.84
N PRO A 152 -4.21 6.97 3.72
CA PRO A 152 -4.36 7.92 2.64
C PRO A 152 -5.16 9.14 3.12
N THR A 153 -4.63 10.35 2.88
CA THR A 153 -5.18 11.58 3.47
C THR A 153 -6.53 11.98 2.85
N ASP A 154 -6.67 11.86 1.53
CA ASP A 154 -7.90 12.15 0.77
C ASP A 154 -8.27 10.98 -0.17
N GLY A 155 -7.92 9.76 0.23
CA GLY A 155 -8.09 8.54 -0.55
C GLY A 155 -8.76 7.41 0.24
N LYS A 156 -8.86 6.24 -0.39
CA LYS A 156 -9.44 5.04 0.21
C LYS A 156 -8.38 3.97 0.40
N LEU A 157 -8.32 3.38 1.58
CA LEU A 157 -7.54 2.17 1.85
C LEU A 157 -8.48 0.96 1.88
N VAL A 158 -8.18 -0.06 1.07
CA VAL A 158 -8.91 -1.33 1.04
C VAL A 158 -7.96 -2.48 1.27
N TRP A 159 -8.33 -3.37 2.20
CA TRP A 159 -7.59 -4.59 2.51
C TRP A 159 -8.23 -5.79 1.82
N PHE A 160 -7.43 -6.54 1.07
CA PHE A 160 -7.81 -7.80 0.44
C PHE A 160 -7.07 -8.93 1.16
N LEU A 161 -7.81 -9.67 1.97
CA LEU A 161 -7.30 -10.72 2.84
C LEU A 161 -7.91 -12.07 2.46
N ASP A 162 -7.11 -13.13 2.54
CA ASP A 162 -7.67 -14.49 2.60
C ASP A 162 -8.11 -14.84 4.04
N LYS A 163 -8.79 -15.97 4.19
CA LYS A 163 -9.26 -16.42 5.51
C LYS A 163 -8.13 -16.63 6.51
N ALA A 164 -6.94 -17.04 6.04
CA ALA A 164 -5.80 -17.30 6.90
C ALA A 164 -5.20 -16.00 7.44
N ALA A 165 -4.98 -15.00 6.59
CA ALA A 165 -4.49 -13.67 6.95
C ALA A 165 -5.51 -12.88 7.79
N ALA A 166 -6.80 -13.15 7.64
CA ALA A 166 -7.86 -12.54 8.46
C ALA A 166 -8.13 -13.28 9.78
N SER A 167 -7.41 -14.36 10.11
CA SER A 167 -7.76 -15.25 11.24
C SER A 167 -7.71 -14.63 12.63
N PHE A 168 -7.07 -13.46 12.78
CA PHE A 168 -6.96 -12.70 14.02
C PHE A 168 -7.89 -11.47 14.04
N LEU A 169 -8.71 -11.28 13.00
CA LEU A 169 -9.72 -10.21 12.99
C LEU A 169 -10.97 -10.73 13.68
N ASP A 170 -11.47 -9.97 14.65
CA ASP A 170 -12.74 -10.29 15.28
C ASP A 170 -13.84 -10.22 14.21
N SER A 171 -14.62 -11.29 14.09
CA SER A 171 -15.94 -11.16 13.49
C SER A 171 -16.77 -10.34 14.46
N LYS A 172 -17.02 -9.06 14.15
CA LYS A 172 -18.21 -8.44 14.71
C LYS A 172 -19.38 -9.30 14.24
N ASN A 173 -19.95 -10.08 15.16
CA ASN A 173 -21.26 -10.65 14.95
C ASN A 173 -22.20 -9.45 14.93
N ASP A 174 -22.73 -9.12 13.76
CA ASP A 174 -23.89 -8.24 13.61
C ASP A 174 -25.16 -8.98 14.11
N ASP A 175 -25.10 -9.56 15.31
CA ASP A 175 -26.23 -10.18 16.02
C ASP A 175 -26.91 -9.15 16.96
N ASP A 176 -26.85 -7.87 16.63
CA ASP A 176 -27.74 -6.85 17.19
C ASP A 176 -29.01 -6.71 16.32
N ASP A 177 -29.67 -7.84 16.04
CA ASP A 177 -31.07 -7.82 15.59
C ASP A 177 -31.96 -7.74 16.84
N ALA A 178 -31.94 -6.55 17.43
CA ALA A 178 -32.79 -6.21 18.55
C ALA A 178 -34.27 -6.24 18.12
N CYS A 179 -35.02 -7.11 18.80
CA CYS A 179 -36.38 -6.86 19.27
C CYS A 179 -37.49 -6.73 18.21
N TYR A 180 -38.13 -7.85 17.91
CA TYR A 180 -39.60 -7.90 17.75
C TYR A 180 -40.13 -9.18 18.38
N ASP A 181 -40.19 -9.19 19.71
CA ASP A 181 -41.03 -10.14 20.43
C ASP A 181 -42.48 -9.65 20.29
N ARG A 182 -43.18 -10.17 19.27
CA ARG A 182 -44.65 -10.08 19.18
C ARG A 182 -45.21 -11.35 19.77
N HIS A 183 -45.43 -11.32 21.08
CA HIS A 183 -46.37 -12.22 21.73
C HIS A 183 -47.44 -11.40 22.47
N GLU A 184 -48.66 -11.60 21.97
CA GLU A 184 -50.00 -11.37 22.55
C GLU A 184 -50.55 -9.93 22.64
#